data_AF-G4ZBD9-F1
#
_entry.id   AF-G4ZBD9-F1
#
_cell.length_a   1.000
_cell.length_b   1.000
_cell.length_c   1.000
_cell.angle_alpha   90.00
_cell.angle_beta   90.00
_cell.angle_gamma   90.00
#
_symmetry.space_group_name_H-M   'P 1'
#
loop_
_entity.id
_entity.type
_entity.pdbx_description
1 polymer ?
#
loop_
_entity_poly.entity_id
_entity_poly.type
_entity_poly.pdbx_seq_one_letter_code
_entity_poly.pdbx_strand_id
1 'polypeptide(L)'
;MAAVRGLLLHGARHSGTGYSPNELMMGRRLRAPNELSAEYHRALVRNMATATEAAKKALVKDQLRRARYYDWQVRAHNEFAIGDSV
;
A
#
# COMPACT_ATOMS: atom_id res chain seq x y z
N MET A 1 -37.06 -11.96 -16.85
CA MET A 1 -36.88 -11.26 -15.57
C MET A 1 -36.84 -12.27 -14.41
N ALA A 2 -35.79 -13.10 -14.30
CA ALA A 2 -35.76 -14.19 -13.31
C ALA A 2 -34.38 -14.45 -12.66
N ALA A 3 -33.44 -13.50 -12.76
CA ALA A 3 -32.06 -13.70 -12.25
C ALA A 3 -31.74 -12.93 -10.96
N VAL A 4 -32.61 -12.01 -10.51
CA VAL A 4 -32.31 -11.12 -9.36
C VAL A 4 -32.84 -11.69 -8.03
N ARG A 5 -33.71 -12.70 -8.06
CA ARG A 5 -34.38 -13.23 -6.85
C ARG A 5 -33.59 -14.30 -6.09
N GLY A 6 -32.52 -14.85 -6.67
CA GLY A 6 -31.70 -15.90 -6.04
C GLY A 6 -30.64 -15.38 -5.06
N LEU A 7 -30.09 -14.18 -5.31
CA LEU A 7 -28.97 -13.65 -4.52
C LEU A 7 -29.38 -13.11 -3.14
N LEU A 8 -30.67 -12.79 -2.94
CA LEU A 8 -31.19 -12.28 -1.67
C LEU A 8 -31.39 -13.38 -0.60
N LEU A 9 -31.43 -14.66 -0.99
CA LEU A 9 -31.74 -15.75 -0.06
C LEU A 9 -30.55 -16.14 0.82
N HIS A 10 -29.32 -15.95 0.32
CA HIS A 10 -28.12 -16.46 0.99
C HIS A 10 -27.65 -15.60 2.18
N GLY A 11 -27.96 -14.30 2.17
CA GLY A 11 -27.57 -13.35 3.22
C GLY A 11 -28.69 -12.98 4.20
N ALA A 12 -29.95 -13.31 3.89
CA ALA A 12 -31.08 -13.02 4.77
C ALA A 12 -31.08 -13.97 5.98
N ARG A 13 -31.19 -13.41 7.19
CA ARG A 13 -31.20 -14.18 8.45
C ARG A 13 -32.53 -14.93 8.57
N HIS A 14 -32.47 -16.23 8.84
CA HIS A 14 -33.66 -17.04 9.06
C HIS A 14 -34.26 -16.75 10.45
N SER A 15 -35.57 -16.52 10.54
CA SER A 15 -36.23 -16.09 11.78
C SER A 15 -36.18 -17.12 12.91
N GLY A 16 -36.06 -18.41 12.59
CA GLY A 16 -36.01 -19.48 13.59
C GLY A 16 -34.64 -19.70 14.24
N THR A 17 -33.55 -19.34 13.55
CA THR A 17 -32.17 -19.61 14.01
C THR A 17 -31.31 -18.36 14.13
N GLY A 18 -31.75 -17.23 13.57
CA GLY A 18 -31.00 -15.97 13.58
C GLY A 18 -29.74 -15.98 12.71
N TYR A 19 -29.46 -17.06 11.99
CA TYR A 19 -28.33 -17.21 11.08
C TYR A 19 -28.80 -17.17 9.63
N SER A 20 -27.98 -16.59 8.75
CA SER A 20 -28.22 -16.71 7.30
C SER A 20 -27.81 -18.11 6.81
N PRO A 21 -28.45 -18.63 5.75
CA PRO A 21 -28.12 -19.95 5.21
C PRO A 21 -26.63 -20.14 4.91
N ASN A 22 -25.93 -19.09 4.48
CA ASN A 22 -24.50 -19.15 4.19
C ASN A 22 -23.63 -19.29 5.45
N GLU A 23 -24.05 -18.70 6.57
CA GLU A 23 -23.38 -18.85 7.86
C GLU A 23 -23.60 -20.23 8.47
N LEU A 24 -24.79 -20.81 8.25
CA LEU A 24 -25.08 -22.20 8.64
C LEU A 24 -24.25 -23.20 7.83
N MET A 25 -24.07 -22.96 6.53
CA MET A 25 -23.23 -23.82 5.68
C MET A 25 -21.74 -23.72 6.01
N MET A 26 -21.24 -22.51 6.29
CA MET A 26 -19.81 -22.28 6.54
C MET A 26 -19.41 -22.51 8.00
N GLY A 27 -20.37 -22.76 8.90
CA GLY A 27 -20.14 -22.96 10.34
C GLY A 27 -19.55 -21.73 11.06
N ARG A 28 -19.53 -20.57 10.41
CA ARG A 28 -19.01 -19.31 10.94
C ARG A 28 -19.66 -18.12 10.23
N ARG A 29 -19.69 -16.98 10.93
CA ARG A 29 -20.12 -15.71 10.34
C ARG A 29 -19.16 -15.28 9.24
N LEU A 30 -19.70 -15.07 8.04
CA LEU A 30 -18.93 -14.49 6.93
C LEU A 30 -18.77 -12.99 7.15
N ARG A 31 -17.56 -12.48 6.93
CA ARG A 31 -17.31 -11.03 6.97
C ARG A 31 -18.08 -10.37 5.84
N ALA A 32 -18.72 -9.25 6.16
CA ALA A 32 -19.43 -8.50 5.14
C ALA A 32 -18.41 -7.90 4.14
N PRO A 33 -18.76 -7.76 2.85
CA PRO A 33 -17.81 -7.30 1.83
C PRO A 33 -17.13 -5.96 2.17
N ASN A 34 -17.85 -5.07 2.85
CA ASN A 34 -17.34 -3.80 3.36
C ASN A 34 -16.26 -3.98 4.44
N GLU A 35 -16.41 -4.94 5.36
CA GLU A 35 -15.44 -5.24 6.41
C GLU A 35 -14.11 -5.72 5.82
N LEU A 36 -14.17 -6.55 4.77
CA LEU A 36 -12.99 -7.02 4.04
C LEU A 36 -12.27 -5.86 3.33
N SER A 37 -13.03 -4.97 2.68
CA SER A 37 -12.45 -3.81 1.99
C SER A 37 -11.76 -2.83 2.94
N ALA A 38 -12.33 -2.62 4.14
CA ALA A 38 -11.77 -1.72 5.14
C ALA A 38 -10.49 -2.26 5.78
N GLU A 39 -10.45 -3.56 6.08
CA GLU A 39 -9.25 -4.21 6.62
C GLU A 39 -8.11 -4.24 5.60
N TYR A 40 -8.43 -4.56 4.34
CA TYR A 40 -7.49 -4.50 3.23
C TYR A 40 -6.91 -3.08 3.07
N HIS A 41 -7.76 -2.06 3.07
CA HIS A 41 -7.31 -0.67 2.97
C HIS A 41 -6.36 -0.29 4.11
N ARG A 42 -6.68 -0.68 5.36
CA ARG A 42 -5.80 -0.44 6.52
C ARG A 42 -4.48 -1.18 6.42
N ALA A 43 -4.46 -2.40 5.90
CA ALA A 43 -3.23 -3.16 5.66
C ALA A 43 -2.38 -2.48 4.57
N LEU A 44 -3.01 -2.06 3.47
CA LEU A 44 -2.36 -1.37 2.37
C LEU A 44 -1.69 -0.07 2.82
N VAL A 45 -2.40 0.80 3.55
CA VAL A 45 -1.86 2.08 4.04
C VAL A 45 -0.65 1.85 4.95
N ARG A 46 -0.70 0.84 5.83
CA ARG A 46 0.45 0.48 6.69
C ARG A 46 1.66 0.05 5.87
N ASN A 47 1.45 -0.80 4.85
CA ASN A 47 2.54 -1.26 3.99
C ASN A 47 3.13 -0.14 3.13
N MET A 48 2.31 0.80 2.66
CA MET A 48 2.81 1.98 1.97
C MET A 48 3.63 2.87 2.89
N ALA A 49 3.19 3.09 4.13
CA ALA A 49 3.94 3.86 5.11
C ALA A 49 5.32 3.23 5.37
N THR A 50 5.38 1.93 5.63
CA THR A 50 6.67 1.24 5.86
C THR A 50 7.58 1.27 4.64
N ALA A 51 7.02 1.09 3.44
CA ALA A 51 7.77 1.19 2.18
C ALA A 51 8.32 2.60 1.96
N THR A 52 7.54 3.65 2.21
CA THR A 52 8.00 5.04 2.07
C THR A 52 9.13 5.37 3.05
N GLU A 53 9.05 4.90 4.29
CA GLU A 53 10.12 5.10 5.28
C GLU A 53 11.40 4.37 4.89
N ALA A 54 11.29 3.14 4.37
CA ALA A 54 12.43 2.41 3.83
C ALA A 54 13.05 3.14 2.61
N ALA A 55 12.21 3.62 1.70
CA ALA A 55 12.64 4.35 0.51
C ALA A 55 13.34 5.67 0.87
N LYS A 56 12.81 6.45 1.81
CA LYS A 56 13.46 7.68 2.30
C LYS A 56 14.83 7.39 2.90
N LYS A 57 14.95 6.36 3.74
CA LYS A 57 16.24 5.96 4.33
C LYS A 57 17.24 5.53 3.26
N ALA A 58 16.80 4.77 2.26
CA ALA A 58 17.64 4.37 1.13
C ALA A 58 18.07 5.59 0.29
N LEU A 59 17.15 6.53 0.05
CA LEU A 59 17.44 7.77 -0.69
C LEU A 59 18.50 8.60 0.02
N VAL A 60 18.40 8.82 1.34
CA VAL A 60 19.42 9.58 2.09
C VAL A 60 20.80 8.94 1.96
N LYS A 61 20.89 7.60 2.06
CA LYS A 61 22.15 6.88 1.86
C LYS A 61 22.69 7.06 0.44
N ASP A 62 21.82 6.99 -0.57
CA ASP A 62 22.21 7.16 -1.96
C ASP A 62 22.66 8.60 -2.25
N GLN A 63 21.98 9.61 -1.70
CA GLN A 63 22.38 11.02 -1.81
C GLN A 63 23.75 11.26 -1.20
N LEU A 64 24.02 10.71 0.00
CA LEU A 64 25.35 10.82 0.64
C LEU A 64 26.44 10.17 -0.21
N ARG A 65 26.14 9.01 -0.82
CA ARG A 65 27.07 8.35 -1.73
C ARG A 65 27.33 9.21 -2.98
N ARG A 66 26.29 9.80 -3.57
CA ARG A 66 26.43 10.66 -4.74
C ARG A 66 27.24 11.92 -4.44
N ALA A 67 27.01 12.57 -3.30
CA ALA A 67 27.79 13.73 -2.86
C ALA A 67 29.29 13.39 -2.68
N ARG A 68 29.63 12.15 -2.32
CA ARG A 68 31.04 11.72 -2.21
C ARG A 68 31.70 11.43 -3.55
N TYR A 69 30.99 10.79 -4.47
CA TYR A 69 31.59 10.24 -5.70
C TYR A 69 31.31 11.04 -6.97
N TYR A 70 30.27 11.86 -7.02
CA TYR A 70 29.97 12.66 -8.20
C TYR A 70 30.35 14.14 -8.00
N ASP A 71 30.18 14.71 -6.79
CA ASP A 71 30.60 16.11 -6.54
C ASP A 71 32.12 16.28 -6.60
N TRP A 72 32.90 15.23 -6.26
CA TRP A 72 34.36 15.29 -6.43
C TRP A 72 34.74 15.49 -7.90
N GLN A 73 34.02 14.84 -8.82
CA GLN A 73 34.30 14.90 -10.25
C GLN A 73 33.83 16.24 -10.84
N VAL A 74 32.73 16.80 -10.32
CA VAL A 74 32.25 18.15 -10.68
C VAL A 74 33.22 19.24 -10.18
N ARG A 75 33.80 19.08 -8.98
CA ARG A 75 34.81 20.02 -8.45
C ARG A 75 36.18 19.87 -9.09
N ALA A 76 36.59 18.64 -9.41
CA ALA A 76 37.85 18.38 -10.12
C ALA A 76 37.79 18.84 -11.58
N HIS A 77 36.59 18.90 -12.20
CA HIS A 77 36.42 19.39 -13.57
C HIS A 77 36.30 20.93 -13.68
N ASN A 78 36.21 21.64 -12.55
CA ASN A 78 36.45 23.09 -12.52
C ASN A 78 37.97 23.35 -12.45
N GLU A 79 38.69 22.93 -13.48
CA GLU A 79 40.06 23.40 -13.70
C GLU A 79 39.97 24.87 -14.12
N PHE A 80 40.28 25.79 -13.20
CA PHE A 80 40.40 27.21 -13.52
C PHE A 80 41.48 27.38 -14.59
N ALA A 81 41.09 27.98 -15.72
CA ALA A 81 42.04 28.35 -16.76
C ALA A 81 42.80 29.62 -16.34
N ILE A 82 44.04 29.76 -16.83
CA ILE A 82 44.85 30.97 -16.64
C ILE A 82 44.10 32.16 -17.26
N GLY A 83 43.53 33.02 -16.40
CA GLY A 83 42.74 34.19 -16.81
C GLY A 83 41.44 34.42 -16.05
N ASP A 84 40.95 33.45 -15.26
CA ASP A 84 39.79 33.69 -14.40
C ASP A 84 40.13 34.69 -13.28
N SER A 85 39.40 35.80 -13.24
CA SER A 85 39.57 36.85 -12.24
C SER A 85 38.73 36.56 -10.99
N VAL A 86 39.34 36.72 -9.82
CA VAL A 86 38.73 36.62 -8.48
C VAL A 86 37.90 37.85 -8.16
#